data_AF-A0A1B3SMD3-F1
#
_entry.id   AF-A0A1B3SMD3-F1
#
_cell.length_a   1.000
_cell.length_b   1.000
_cell.length_c   1.000
_cell.angle_alpha   90.00
_cell.angle_beta   90.00
_cell.angle_gamma   90.00
#
_symmetry.space_group_name_H-M   'P 1'
#
loop_
_entity.id
_entity.type
_entity.pdbx_description
1 polymer ?
#
loop_
_entity_poly.entity_id
_entity_poly.type
_entity_poly.pdbx_seq_one_letter_code
_entity_poly.pdbx_strand_id
1 'polypeptide(L)'
;MMAKTKLFEMDKNFKKNVDKIYVFKNMAYCLHKAVSLDKRYGQFRCVQCFTTFNLDSRKSWNTFKKRLIKDFNFEEAEKELYKEITKKKRKNEIENMIKELHEIYN
;
A
#
# COMPACT_ATOMS: atom_id res chain seq x y z
N MET A 1 -3.16 21.58 18.12
CA MET A 1 -3.14 20.94 16.79
C MET A 1 -1.80 20.25 16.62
N MET A 2 -1.72 18.92 16.79
CA MET A 2 -0.46 18.19 16.63
C MET A 2 -0.49 17.32 15.37
N ALA A 3 0.64 17.33 14.68
CA ALA A 3 0.82 16.93 13.29
C ALA A 3 0.33 15.50 13.01
N LYS A 4 -0.48 15.36 11.96
CA LYS A 4 -0.86 14.07 11.37
C LYS A 4 0.38 13.45 10.75
N THR A 5 1.14 12.71 11.55
CA THR A 5 2.35 12.01 11.09
C THR A 5 1.93 10.97 10.05
N LYS A 6 2.34 11.20 8.80
CA LYS A 6 2.04 10.35 7.65
C LYS A 6 2.78 9.01 7.79
N LEU A 7 2.11 8.06 8.44
CA LEU A 7 2.64 6.77 8.89
C LEU A 7 2.95 5.76 7.76
N PHE A 8 2.63 6.07 6.51
CA PHE A 8 2.61 5.09 5.41
C PHE A 8 3.19 5.61 4.10
N GLU A 9 4.04 6.64 4.13
CA GLU A 9 4.69 7.06 2.89
C GLU A 9 5.66 5.95 2.45
N MET A 10 5.27 5.23 1.41
CA MET A 10 6.21 4.51 0.57
C MET A 10 7.24 5.52 0.09
N ASP A 11 8.53 5.19 0.20
CA ASP A 11 9.54 6.07 -0.33
C ASP A 11 9.38 6.20 -1.85
N LYS A 12 10.10 7.14 -2.45
CA LYS A 12 10.03 7.38 -3.91
C LYS A 12 10.38 6.14 -4.74
N ASN A 13 10.94 5.09 -4.12
CA ASN A 13 11.43 3.87 -4.73
C ASN A 13 10.61 2.63 -4.37
N PHE A 14 9.46 2.79 -3.72
CA PHE A 14 8.60 1.68 -3.27
C PHE A 14 9.30 0.69 -2.34
N LYS A 15 10.46 1.07 -1.80
CA LYS A 15 11.07 0.35 -0.71
C LYS A 15 10.27 0.68 0.54
N LYS A 16 9.85 -0.37 1.24
CA LYS A 16 9.35 -0.21 2.60
C LYS A 16 10.51 0.42 3.37
N ASN A 17 10.26 1.54 4.05
CA ASN A 17 11.18 2.08 5.06
C ASN A 17 11.26 1.07 6.21
N VAL A 18 12.08 0.04 6.02
CA VAL A 18 12.23 -1.12 6.89
C VAL A 18 12.94 -0.78 8.20
N ASP A 19 13.53 0.41 8.33
CA ASP A 19 14.11 0.84 9.60
C ASP A 19 13.05 1.28 10.63
N LYS A 20 11.78 1.43 10.21
CA LYS A 20 10.62 1.65 11.09
C LYS A 20 9.68 0.44 11.14
N ILE A 21 10.22 -0.78 11.11
CA ILE A 21 9.42 -2.00 11.24
C ILE A 21 8.76 -2.02 12.63
N TYR A 22 7.54 -1.47 12.71
CA TYR A 22 6.52 -2.10 13.52
C TYR A 22 5.94 -3.22 12.67
N VAL A 23 6.43 -4.44 12.90
CA VAL A 23 5.67 -5.64 12.57
C VAL A 23 4.31 -5.46 13.25
N PHE A 24 3.28 -5.04 12.52
CA PHE A 24 1.96 -4.95 13.10
C PHE A 24 1.48 -6.38 13.35
N LYS A 25 1.52 -6.75 14.63
CA LYS A 25 1.17 -8.09 15.14
C LYS A 25 -0.30 -8.47 14.94
N ASN A 26 -1.16 -7.63 14.33
CA ASN A 26 -2.59 -7.88 14.33
C ASN A 26 -3.32 -7.60 13.00
N MET A 27 -4.12 -8.58 12.60
CA MET A 27 -4.91 -8.62 11.35
C MET A 27 -6.06 -7.61 11.31
N ALA A 28 -6.40 -7.03 12.47
CA ALA A 28 -7.51 -6.09 12.63
C ALA A 28 -7.29 -4.76 11.87
N TYR A 29 -6.04 -4.43 11.52
CA TYR A 29 -5.73 -3.14 10.88
C TYR A 29 -6.01 -3.10 9.38
N CYS A 30 -6.21 -4.25 8.73
CA CYS A 30 -6.56 -4.28 7.32
C CYS A 30 -8.01 -4.70 7.14
N LEU A 31 -8.85 -3.74 6.71
CA LEU A 31 -10.28 -3.91 6.45
C LEU A 31 -10.57 -4.68 5.14
N HIS A 32 -9.57 -4.88 4.29
CA HIS A 32 -9.72 -5.49 2.97
C HIS A 32 -9.96 -7.00 3.06
N LYS A 33 -10.89 -7.52 2.28
CA LYS A 33 -11.35 -8.92 2.44
C LYS A 33 -10.39 -9.96 1.86
N ALA A 34 -9.50 -9.58 0.96
CA ALA A 34 -8.65 -10.52 0.22
C ALA A 34 -7.16 -10.39 0.59
N VAL A 35 -6.54 -11.54 0.81
CA VAL A 35 -5.11 -11.67 1.11
C VAL A 35 -4.56 -12.82 0.28
N SER A 36 -3.32 -12.72 -0.19
CA SER A 36 -2.64 -13.81 -0.88
C SER A 36 -1.20 -13.96 -0.40
N LEU A 37 -0.58 -15.09 -0.70
CA LEU A 37 0.83 -15.34 -0.41
C LEU A 37 1.70 -14.68 -1.48
N ASP A 38 2.54 -13.73 -1.09
CA ASP A 38 3.58 -13.22 -1.97
C ASP A 38 4.72 -14.23 -2.01
N LYS A 39 4.75 -15.01 -3.10
CA LYS A 39 5.71 -16.08 -3.33
C LYS A 39 7.17 -15.59 -3.31
N ARG A 40 7.43 -14.29 -3.57
CA ARG A 40 8.79 -13.71 -3.56
C ARG A 40 9.40 -13.64 -2.16
N TYR A 41 8.57 -13.37 -1.16
CA TYR A 41 9.01 -13.13 0.22
C TYR A 41 8.51 -14.18 1.21
N GLY A 42 7.66 -15.12 0.77
CA GLY A 42 7.01 -16.11 1.63
C GLY A 42 6.07 -15.48 2.66
N GLN A 43 5.55 -14.28 2.37
CA GLN A 43 4.75 -13.49 3.30
C GLN A 43 3.33 -13.31 2.79
N PHE A 44 2.36 -13.38 3.70
CA PHE A 44 0.98 -13.07 3.36
C PHE A 44 0.78 -11.56 3.27
N ARG A 45 0.20 -11.10 2.17
CA ARG A 45 0.00 -9.68 1.88
C ARG A 45 -1.42 -9.41 1.39
N CYS A 46 -1.99 -8.30 1.84
CA CYS A 46 -3.27 -7.84 1.34
C CYS A 46 -3.14 -7.52 -0.16
N VAL A 47 -4.10 -7.96 -0.97
CA VAL A 47 -4.06 -7.76 -2.42
C VAL A 47 -4.41 -6.33 -2.85
N GLN A 48 -5.01 -5.54 -1.95
CA GLN A 48 -5.44 -4.17 -2.22
C GLN A 48 -4.47 -3.12 -1.64
N CYS A 49 -4.09 -3.28 -0.37
CA CYS A 49 -3.25 -2.30 0.32
C CYS A 49 -1.82 -2.79 0.59
N PHE A 50 -1.47 -3.99 0.12
CA PHE A 50 -0.10 -4.53 0.15
C PHE A 50 0.53 -4.70 1.54
N THR A 51 -0.25 -4.50 2.60
CA THR A 51 0.13 -4.72 4.00
C THR A 51 0.55 -6.17 4.19
N THR A 52 1.75 -6.36 4.73
CA THR A 52 2.27 -7.67 5.14
C THR A 52 1.69 -8.05 6.49
N PHE A 53 1.36 -9.33 6.65
CA PHE A 53 0.90 -9.88 7.90
C PHE A 53 1.82 -10.98 8.41
N ASN A 54 2.07 -10.96 9.72
CA ASN A 54 2.72 -12.04 10.43
C ASN A 54 1.66 -12.93 11.09
N LEU A 55 1.70 -14.22 10.77
CA LEU A 55 0.74 -15.22 11.25
C LEU A 55 1.33 -15.98 12.44
N ASP A 56 1.53 -15.27 13.55
CA ASP A 56 2.26 -15.82 14.70
C ASP A 56 1.38 -16.68 15.62
N SER A 57 0.08 -16.82 15.32
CA SER A 57 -0.85 -17.56 16.18
C SER A 57 -1.89 -18.35 15.39
N ARG A 58 -2.32 -19.48 15.96
CA ARG A 58 -3.43 -20.28 15.39
C ARG A 58 -4.75 -19.51 15.32
N LYS A 59 -4.96 -18.56 16.24
CA LYS A 59 -6.12 -17.67 16.25
C LYS A 59 -6.11 -16.72 15.05
N SER A 60 -4.96 -16.09 14.76
CA SER A 60 -4.81 -15.23 13.58
C SER A 60 -4.97 -16.03 12.28
N TRP A 61 -4.45 -17.26 12.22
CA TRP A 61 -4.66 -18.16 11.08
C TRP A 61 -6.14 -18.47 10.80
N ASN A 62 -6.93 -18.77 11.82
CA ASN A 62 -8.35 -19.10 11.66
C ASN A 62 -9.20 -17.92 11.15
N THR A 63 -8.86 -16.70 11.56
CA THR A 63 -9.48 -15.47 11.01
C THR A 63 -9.03 -15.21 9.58
N PHE A 64 -7.77 -15.54 9.29
CA PHE A 64 -7.09 -15.28 8.04
C PHE A 64 -7.52 -16.19 6.90
N LYS A 65 -7.66 -17.50 7.15
CA LYS A 65 -7.93 -18.51 6.10
C LYS A 65 -9.17 -18.21 5.27
N LYS A 66 -10.16 -17.52 5.85
CA LYS A 66 -11.39 -17.09 5.15
C LYS A 66 -11.17 -15.98 4.12
N ARG A 67 -10.07 -15.22 4.26
CA ARG A 67 -9.67 -14.09 3.41
C ARG A 67 -8.62 -14.50 2.36
N LEU A 68 -8.10 -15.72 2.46
CA LEU A 68 -7.01 -16.20 1.61
C LEU A 68 -7.51 -16.52 0.20
N ILE A 69 -6.90 -15.89 -0.79
CA ILE A 69 -7.06 -16.24 -2.20
C ILE A 69 -5.78 -16.92 -2.70
N LYS A 70 -5.94 -17.96 -3.53
CA LYS A 70 -4.84 -18.83 -3.96
C LYS A 70 -3.81 -18.11 -4.83
N ASP A 71 -4.27 -17.37 -5.82
CA ASP A 71 -3.39 -16.79 -6.83
C ASP A 71 -3.63 -15.29 -6.92
N PHE A 72 -2.56 -14.53 -6.68
CA PHE A 72 -2.52 -13.10 -6.91
C PHE A 72 -1.11 -12.71 -7.34
N ASN A 73 -1.00 -11.99 -8.45
CA ASN A 73 0.28 -11.52 -8.96
C ASN A 73 0.63 -10.16 -8.34
N PHE A 74 1.31 -10.19 -7.19
CA PHE A 74 1.73 -8.97 -6.50
C PHE A 74 2.66 -8.10 -7.34
N GLU A 75 3.51 -8.69 -8.18
CA GLU A 75 4.45 -7.94 -8.99
C GLU A 75 3.72 -7.11 -10.05
N GLU A 76 2.75 -7.71 -10.74
CA GLU A 76 1.94 -7.02 -11.73
C GLU A 76 1.07 -5.94 -11.08
N ALA A 77 0.43 -6.24 -9.96
CA ALA A 77 -0.38 -5.26 -9.22
C ALA A 77 0.47 -4.08 -8.70
N GLU A 78 1.71 -4.31 -8.26
CA GLU A 78 2.64 -3.25 -7.87
C GLU A 78 3.03 -2.37 -9.09
N LYS A 79 3.27 -2.98 -10.26
CA LYS A 79 3.57 -2.26 -11.50
C LYS A 79 2.39 -1.41 -11.98
N GLU A 80 1.18 -1.91 -11.88
CA GLU A 80 -0.03 -1.17 -12.24
C GLU A 80 -0.24 0.03 -11.32
N LEU A 81 -0.15 -0.19 -10.00
CA LEU A 81 -0.25 0.89 -9.01
C LEU A 81 0.80 1.98 -9.26
N TYR A 82 2.03 1.59 -9.63
CA TYR A 82 3.08 2.54 -9.99
C TYR A 82 2.69 3.42 -11.18
N LYS A 83 2.13 2.82 -12.24
CA LYS A 83 1.66 3.55 -13.43
C LYS A 83 0.55 4.53 -13.07
N GLU A 84 -0.41 4.11 -12.25
CA GLU A 84 -1.51 4.96 -11.80
C GLU A 84 -1.03 6.14 -10.97
N ILE A 85 -0.14 5.91 -10.01
CA ILE A 85 0.43 6.99 -9.18
C ILE A 85 1.20 7.98 -10.05
N THR A 86 2.02 7.50 -10.98
CA THR A 86 2.79 8.35 -11.89
C THR A 86 1.88 9.18 -12.80
N LYS A 87 0.83 8.57 -13.35
CA LYS A 87 -0.19 9.27 -14.14
C LYS A 87 -0.91 10.34 -13.33
N LYS A 88 -1.26 10.04 -12.08
CA LYS A 88 -1.94 10.98 -11.17
C LYS A 88 -1.04 12.14 -10.78
N LYS A 89 0.25 11.90 -10.52
CA LYS A 89 1.23 12.97 -10.26
C LYS A 89 1.36 13.91 -11.44
N ARG A 90 1.55 13.37 -12.65
CA ARG A 90 1.63 14.18 -13.87
C ARG A 90 0.37 15.01 -14.09
N LYS A 91 -0.82 14.44 -13.82
CA LYS A 91 -2.08 15.18 -13.89
C LYS A 91 -2.11 16.33 -12.88
N ASN A 92 -1.74 16.08 -11.63
CA ASN A 92 -1.69 17.11 -10.59
C ASN A 92 -0.67 18.21 -10.92
N GLU A 93 0.48 17.87 -11.50
CA GLU A 93 1.49 18.83 -11.96
C GLU A 93 0.90 19.75 -13.05
N ILE A 94 0.21 19.19 -14.04
CA ILE A 94 -0.48 19.97 -15.08
C ILE A 94 -1.56 20.87 -14.47
N GLU A 95 -2.40 20.34 -13.57
CA GLU A 95 -3.44 21.13 -12.89
C GLU A 95 -2.86 22.29 -12.08
N ASN A 96 -1.73 22.08 -11.40
CA ASN A 96 -1.03 23.14 -10.66
C ASN A 96 -0.44 24.18 -11.61
N MET A 97 0.20 23.77 -12.71
CA MET A 97 0.70 24.71 -13.73
C MET A 97 -0.43 25.57 -14.33
N ILE A 98 -1.60 24.97 -14.59
CA ILE A 98 -2.77 25.71 -15.08
C ILE A 98 -3.24 26.74 -14.03
N LYS A 99 -3.28 26.37 -12.75
CA LYS A 99 -3.62 27.29 -11.67
C LYS A 99 -2.63 28.45 -11.56
N GLU A 100 -1.33 28.15 -11.58
CA GLU A 100 -0.27 29.17 -11.54
C GLU A 100 -0.38 30.13 -12.74
N LEU A 101 -0.62 29.62 -13.95
CA LEU A 101 -0.88 30.48 -15.11
C LEU A 101 -2.13 31.35 -14.93
N HIS A 102 -3.22 30.78 -14.43
CA HIS A 102 -4.44 31.54 -14.19
C HIS A 102 -4.26 32.65 -13.12
N GLU A 103 -3.41 32.44 -12.13
CA GLU A 103 -3.02 33.43 -11.11
C GLU A 103 -2.08 34.53 -11.66
N ILE A 104 -1.34 34.26 -12.73
CA ILE A 104 -0.46 35.25 -13.38
C ILE A 104 -1.23 36.16 -14.35
N TYR A 105 -2.26 35.61 -15.01
CA TYR A 105 -2.98 36.30 -16.08
C TYR A 105 -4.33 36.92 -15.66
N ASN A 106 -4.75 36.76 -14.40
CA ASN A 106 -5.90 37.48 -13.79
C ASN A 106 -5.46 38.26 -12.56
#